data_AF-A0A1F4JFG6-F1
#
_entry.id   AF-A0A1F4JFG6-F1
#
_cell.length_a   1.000
_cell.length_b   1.000
_cell.length_c   1.000
_cell.angle_alpha   90.00
_cell.angle_beta   90.00
_cell.angle_gamma   90.00
#
_symmetry.space_group_name_H-M   'P 1'
#
loop_
_entity.id
_entity.type
_entity.pdbx_description
1 polymer ?
#
loop_
_entity_poly.entity_id
_entity_poly.type
_entity_poly.pdbx_seq_one_letter_code
_entity_poly.pdbx_strand_id
1 'polypeptide(L)'
;MWDLDLYARLDLADAWAIIGPVNWYAPTSNLKLMFDRLVCMNGGNPREELIEHKNPELAMKLEHAPEWKEISLNHLEGRSAGFFCYGDDATEERDENRRPRYISDAHAHYFEPDQEPADQRDAYAPLVWQARFSGIEVPDALWHYQEFGNGRIYSDTQAEDMAKDAEFLAAFDAWTDRFTRFVAGKGKVEPGRFRAFGFSRPSHRWHDMKLWWRDKAMRLGHAPQESSPQEQHDQGLNQDAVMSPEKGLGRHLRDQ
;
A
#
# COMPACT_ATOMS: atom_id res chain seq x y z
N MET A 1 1.43 9.53 -6.95
CA MET A 1 1.76 10.15 -5.65
C MET A 1 2.27 11.57 -5.82
N TRP A 2 3.43 11.79 -6.45
CA TRP A 2 4.06 13.11 -6.53
C TRP A 2 3.39 14.06 -7.54
N ASP A 3 3.20 13.64 -8.79
CA ASP A 3 2.68 14.54 -9.84
C ASP A 3 1.25 15.03 -9.59
N LEU A 4 0.47 14.27 -8.83
CA LEU A 4 -0.90 14.61 -8.44
C LEU A 4 -1.00 15.21 -7.03
N ASP A 5 0.13 15.40 -6.36
CA ASP A 5 0.19 15.87 -4.96
C ASP A 5 -0.70 15.05 -4.02
N LEU A 6 -0.74 13.73 -4.24
CA LEU A 6 -1.74 12.85 -3.62
C LEU A 6 -1.53 12.74 -2.12
N TYR A 7 -0.28 12.77 -1.65
CA TYR A 7 0.01 12.75 -0.21
C TYR A 7 -0.57 13.99 0.48
N ALA A 8 -0.36 15.19 -0.07
CA ALA A 8 -0.92 16.43 0.47
C ALA A 8 -2.44 16.44 0.41
N ARG A 9 -3.06 15.88 -0.64
CA ARG A 9 -4.53 15.75 -0.73
C ARG A 9 -5.09 14.81 0.35
N LEU A 10 -4.44 13.68 0.57
CA LEU A 10 -4.81 12.71 1.61
C LEU A 10 -4.62 13.29 3.01
N ASP A 11 -3.56 14.06 3.24
CA ASP A 11 -3.34 14.82 4.46
C ASP A 11 -4.34 15.98 4.63
N LEU A 12 -4.74 16.65 3.55
CA LEU A 12 -5.72 17.73 3.62
C LEU A 12 -7.13 17.21 3.96
N ALA A 13 -7.48 16.00 3.51
CA ALA A 13 -8.80 15.42 3.69
C ALA A 13 -9.07 15.03 5.15
N ASP A 14 -10.28 15.34 5.64
CA ASP A 14 -10.79 14.89 6.94
C ASP A 14 -11.09 13.37 6.94
N ALA A 15 -11.52 12.86 5.78
CA ALA A 15 -11.82 11.46 5.60
C ALA A 15 -11.54 10.97 4.16
N TRP A 16 -11.28 9.66 4.02
CA TRP A 16 -11.03 9.00 2.74
C TRP A 16 -12.16 8.02 2.39
N ALA A 17 -12.72 8.18 1.20
CA ALA A 17 -13.61 7.18 0.60
C ALA A 17 -12.80 6.36 -0.41
N ILE A 18 -12.51 5.09 -0.08
CA ILE A 18 -11.78 4.18 -0.96
C ILE A 18 -12.78 3.23 -1.61
N ILE A 19 -12.90 3.30 -2.94
CA ILE A 19 -13.84 2.52 -3.72
C ILE A 19 -13.05 1.78 -4.78
N GLY A 20 -13.18 0.46 -4.86
CA GLY A 20 -12.43 -0.33 -5.84
C GLY A 20 -12.82 -1.80 -5.88
N PRO A 21 -12.46 -2.51 -6.96
CA PRO A 21 -12.83 -3.90 -7.11
C PRO A 21 -11.92 -4.82 -6.28
N VAL A 22 -12.41 -6.03 -6.00
CA VAL A 22 -11.63 -7.19 -5.58
C VAL A 22 -11.15 -7.90 -6.84
N ASN A 23 -9.83 -7.92 -7.04
CA ASN A 23 -9.19 -8.63 -8.13
C ASN A 23 -8.42 -9.81 -7.53
N TRP A 24 -8.84 -11.04 -7.81
CA TRP A 24 -8.16 -12.26 -7.34
C TRP A 24 -7.87 -12.24 -5.83
N TYR A 25 -8.92 -12.08 -5.02
CA TYR A 25 -8.85 -12.06 -3.55
C TYR A 25 -8.04 -10.90 -2.94
N ALA A 26 -7.78 -9.83 -3.71
CA ALA A 26 -6.97 -8.69 -3.27
C ALA A 26 -7.49 -7.36 -3.83
N PRO A 27 -7.09 -6.21 -3.25
CA PRO A 27 -7.27 -4.91 -3.89
C PRO A 27 -6.47 -4.84 -5.20
N THR A 28 -6.86 -3.89 -6.03
CA THR A 28 -6.12 -3.58 -7.25
C THR A 28 -4.66 -3.19 -6.95
N SER A 29 -3.74 -3.58 -7.83
CA SER A 29 -2.30 -3.37 -7.62
C SER A 29 -1.91 -1.90 -7.52
N ASN A 30 -2.58 -1.02 -8.28
CA ASN A 30 -2.39 0.43 -8.21
C ASN A 30 -2.87 1.00 -6.87
N LEU A 31 -3.99 0.51 -6.32
CA LEU A 31 -4.47 0.92 -5.01
C LEU A 31 -3.52 0.45 -3.90
N LYS A 32 -3.08 -0.81 -3.95
CA LYS A 32 -2.07 -1.31 -3.01
C LYS A 32 -0.76 -0.53 -3.10
N LEU A 33 -0.29 -0.21 -4.31
CA LEU A 33 0.89 0.63 -4.52
C LEU A 33 0.72 2.03 -3.95
N MET A 34 -0.46 2.64 -4.06
CA MET A 34 -0.75 3.94 -3.44
C MET A 34 -0.54 3.86 -1.93
N PHE A 35 -1.11 2.85 -1.28
CA PHE A 35 -0.98 2.61 0.16
C PHE A 35 0.48 2.28 0.57
N ASP A 36 1.22 1.51 -0.21
CA ASP A 36 2.64 1.21 0.07
C ASP A 36 3.53 2.45 0.05
N ARG A 37 3.14 3.47 -0.72
CA ARG A 37 3.84 4.76 -0.76
C ARG A 37 3.47 5.69 0.39
N LEU A 38 2.49 5.32 1.22
CA LEU A 38 2.13 6.04 2.41
C LEU A 38 2.85 5.51 3.66
N VAL A 39 3.94 4.74 3.52
CA VAL A 39 4.67 4.14 4.66
C VAL A 39 5.00 5.14 5.78
N CYS A 40 5.30 6.40 5.44
CA CYS A 40 5.58 7.45 6.42
C CYS A 40 4.34 7.99 7.15
N MET A 41 3.14 7.49 6.88
CA MET A 41 1.95 7.89 7.64
C MET A 41 2.01 7.42 9.10
N ASN A 42 2.75 6.34 9.37
CA ASN A 42 2.98 5.80 10.70
C ASN A 42 4.38 6.13 11.22
N GLY A 43 4.56 7.38 11.63
CA GLY A 43 5.84 7.83 12.16
C GLY A 43 6.94 7.87 11.09
N GLY A 44 8.15 8.18 11.57
CA GLY A 44 9.31 8.45 10.74
C GLY A 44 9.90 9.82 11.04
N ASN A 45 10.87 10.21 10.21
CA ASN A 45 11.57 11.48 10.36
C ASN A 45 10.95 12.58 9.48
N PRO A 46 10.18 13.54 10.04
CA PRO A 46 9.70 14.70 9.29
C PRO A 46 10.78 15.79 9.08
N ARG A 47 11.96 15.63 9.70
CA ARG A 47 13.06 16.60 9.76
C ARG A 47 14.31 16.03 9.08
N GLU A 48 14.30 16.07 7.75
CA GLU A 48 15.34 15.54 6.86
C GLU A 48 16.75 16.09 7.17
N GLU A 49 16.85 17.29 7.76
CA GLU A 49 18.12 17.90 8.16
C GLU A 49 18.83 17.15 9.31
N LEU A 50 18.11 16.39 10.13
CA LEU A 50 18.69 15.61 11.23
C LEU A 50 19.54 14.43 10.73
N ILE A 51 19.36 14.03 9.48
CA ILE A 51 20.00 12.86 8.87
C ILE A 51 20.81 13.22 7.62
N GLU A 52 21.14 14.49 7.41
CA GLU A 52 21.85 14.96 6.22
C GLU A 52 21.26 14.38 4.91
N HIS A 53 19.95 14.53 4.73
CA HIS A 53 19.18 14.01 3.59
C HIS A 53 18.91 12.49 3.64
N LYS A 54 19.87 11.66 3.21
CA LYS A 54 19.70 10.19 3.16
C LYS A 54 20.90 9.46 3.74
N ASN A 55 21.49 9.98 4.82
CA ASN A 55 22.56 9.30 5.51
C ASN A 55 21.96 8.18 6.41
N PRO A 56 22.15 6.90 6.07
CA PRO A 56 21.52 5.80 6.80
C PRO A 56 22.09 5.66 8.22
N GLU A 57 23.39 5.93 8.42
CA GLU A 57 23.99 5.83 9.76
C GLU A 57 23.43 6.90 10.71
N LEU A 58 23.14 8.11 10.21
CA LEU A 58 22.47 9.14 11.01
C LEU A 58 21.00 8.81 11.25
N ALA A 59 20.31 8.23 10.26
CA ALA A 59 18.93 7.78 10.44
C ALA A 59 18.81 6.71 11.53
N MET A 60 19.68 5.70 11.50
CA MET A 60 19.74 4.66 12.54
C MET A 60 20.03 5.26 13.92
N LYS A 61 20.99 6.19 14.01
CA LYS A 61 21.30 6.88 15.28
C LYS A 61 20.11 7.68 15.80
N LEU A 62 19.40 8.38 14.91
CA LEU A 62 18.23 9.19 15.25
C LEU A 62 17.09 8.33 15.80
N GLU A 63 16.84 7.13 15.25
CA GLU A 63 15.81 6.21 15.75
C GLU A 63 16.02 5.78 17.21
N HIS A 64 17.27 5.75 17.67
CA HIS A 64 17.63 5.44 19.06
C HIS A 64 17.63 6.68 19.99
N ALA A 65 17.50 7.89 19.44
CA ALA A 65 17.59 9.11 20.21
C ALA A 65 16.27 9.42 20.96
N PRO A 66 16.32 10.08 22.14
CA PRO A 66 15.10 10.48 22.85
C PRO A 66 14.16 11.36 22.02
N GLU A 67 14.72 12.22 21.15
CA GLU A 67 13.94 13.11 20.29
C GLU A 67 13.06 12.36 19.28
N TRP A 68 13.40 11.10 18.95
CA TRP A 68 12.60 10.27 18.03
C TRP A 68 11.14 10.19 18.45
N LYS A 69 10.89 10.05 19.77
CA LYS A 69 9.54 9.97 20.34
C LYS A 69 8.72 11.24 20.12
N GLU A 70 9.37 12.38 19.94
CA GLU A 70 8.71 13.68 19.74
C GLU A 70 8.41 13.97 18.26
N ILE A 71 9.19 13.38 17.34
CA ILE A 71 9.10 13.66 15.90
C ILE A 71 8.41 12.54 15.11
N SER A 72 8.56 11.28 15.54
CA SER A 72 7.97 10.11 14.89
C SER A 72 6.52 9.92 15.31
N LEU A 73 5.65 10.79 14.79
CA LEU A 73 4.22 10.81 15.07
C LEU A 73 3.41 10.23 13.90
N ASN A 74 2.23 9.70 14.19
CA ASN A 74 1.26 9.37 13.15
C ASN A 74 0.79 10.66 12.47
N HIS A 75 1.22 10.91 11.23
CA HIS A 75 0.99 12.18 10.55
C HIS A 75 -0.46 12.34 10.08
N LEU A 76 -1.17 11.22 9.90
CA LEU A 76 -2.55 11.19 9.40
C LEU A 76 -3.56 10.81 10.51
N GLU A 77 -3.11 10.79 11.77
CA GLU A 77 -3.93 10.44 12.92
C GLU A 77 -5.20 11.29 13.01
N GLY A 78 -6.28 10.67 13.49
CA GLY A 78 -7.56 11.33 13.70
C GLY A 78 -8.37 11.53 12.43
N ARG A 79 -7.88 11.12 11.25
CA ARG A 79 -8.71 10.99 10.03
C ARG A 79 -9.58 9.76 10.10
N SER A 80 -10.54 9.68 9.18
CA SER A 80 -11.38 8.50 9.03
C SER A 80 -11.31 7.95 7.60
N ALA A 81 -11.52 6.66 7.42
CA ALA A 81 -11.65 6.08 6.10
C ALA A 81 -12.80 5.07 6.03
N GLY A 82 -13.41 4.99 4.85
CA GLY A 82 -14.39 3.98 4.48
C GLY A 82 -13.92 3.24 3.24
N PHE A 83 -14.27 1.97 3.16
CA PHE A 83 -13.93 1.09 2.05
C PHE A 83 -15.21 0.48 1.49
N PHE A 84 -15.47 0.76 0.22
CA PHE A 84 -16.48 0.06 -0.57
C PHE A 84 -15.75 -0.79 -1.59
N CYS A 85 -15.55 -2.06 -1.27
CA CYS A 85 -15.03 -3.03 -2.21
C CYS A 85 -16.16 -3.75 -2.93
N TYR A 86 -15.91 -4.17 -4.16
CA TYR A 86 -16.92 -4.88 -4.95
C TYR A 86 -16.28 -5.94 -5.85
N GLY A 87 -17.03 -6.96 -6.22
CA GLY A 87 -16.50 -8.06 -7.02
C GLY A 87 -17.58 -8.93 -7.64
N ASP A 88 -17.16 -9.65 -8.66
CA ASP A 88 -17.90 -10.76 -9.26
C ASP A 88 -17.37 -12.05 -8.61
N ASP A 89 -18.25 -12.90 -8.05
CA ASP A 89 -17.87 -14.17 -7.41
C ASP A 89 -17.50 -15.27 -8.43
N ALA A 90 -17.48 -14.93 -9.72
CA ALA A 90 -17.16 -15.83 -10.81
C ALA A 90 -18.07 -17.08 -10.80
N THR A 91 -19.32 -16.92 -10.37
CA THR A 91 -20.27 -18.04 -10.18
C THR A 91 -20.44 -18.86 -11.45
N GLU A 92 -20.48 -18.21 -12.63
CA GLU A 92 -20.59 -18.88 -13.92
C GLU A 92 -19.31 -19.63 -14.34
N GLU A 93 -18.15 -19.31 -13.74
CA GLU A 93 -16.86 -19.96 -13.99
C GLU A 93 -16.58 -21.14 -13.04
N ARG A 94 -17.52 -21.44 -12.14
CA ARG A 94 -17.43 -22.55 -11.17
C ARG A 94 -18.26 -23.76 -11.61
N ASP A 95 -17.78 -24.95 -11.26
CA ASP A 95 -18.51 -26.20 -11.43
C ASP A 95 -19.51 -26.45 -10.27
N GLU A 96 -20.21 -27.58 -10.31
CA GLU A 96 -21.17 -27.99 -9.27
C GLU A 96 -20.54 -28.17 -7.87
N ASN A 97 -19.21 -28.34 -7.81
CA ASN A 97 -18.45 -28.48 -6.57
C ASN A 97 -17.83 -27.15 -6.12
N ARG A 98 -18.23 -26.01 -6.72
CA ARG A 98 -17.68 -24.66 -6.47
C ARG A 98 -16.22 -24.49 -6.88
N ARG A 99 -15.64 -25.40 -7.69
CA ARG A 99 -14.26 -25.32 -8.18
C ARG A 99 -14.22 -24.60 -9.54
N PRO A 100 -13.09 -23.96 -9.91
CA PRO A 100 -12.94 -23.37 -11.25
C PRO A 100 -13.10 -24.41 -12.36
N ARG A 101 -13.97 -24.16 -13.34
CA ARG A 101 -14.30 -25.11 -14.42
C ARG A 101 -13.11 -25.62 -15.23
N TYR A 102 -12.06 -24.81 -15.35
CA TYR A 102 -10.90 -25.10 -16.20
C TYR A 102 -9.70 -25.68 -15.45
N ILE A 103 -9.83 -25.96 -14.14
CA ILE A 103 -8.76 -26.64 -13.40
C ILE A 103 -8.71 -28.12 -13.82
N SER A 104 -7.52 -28.63 -14.11
CA SER A 104 -7.38 -30.05 -14.45
C SER A 104 -7.57 -30.92 -13.20
N ASP A 105 -8.09 -32.14 -13.36
CA ASP A 105 -8.28 -33.09 -12.25
C ASP A 105 -7.02 -33.29 -11.40
N ALA A 106 -5.84 -33.37 -12.05
CA ALA A 106 -4.55 -33.52 -11.37
C ALA A 106 -4.22 -32.35 -10.42
N HIS A 107 -4.80 -31.18 -10.60
CA HIS A 107 -4.57 -29.96 -9.81
C HIS A 107 -5.78 -29.52 -8.99
N ALA A 108 -6.94 -30.17 -9.13
CA ALA A 108 -8.17 -29.80 -8.43
C ALA A 108 -8.02 -29.80 -6.90
N HIS A 109 -7.11 -30.63 -6.36
CA HIS A 109 -6.79 -30.71 -4.93
C HIS A 109 -6.11 -29.46 -4.35
N TYR A 110 -5.65 -28.52 -5.19
CA TYR A 110 -5.19 -27.20 -4.73
C TYR A 110 -6.35 -26.22 -4.49
N PHE A 111 -7.55 -26.55 -4.96
CA PHE A 111 -8.74 -25.74 -4.78
C PHE A 111 -9.75 -26.49 -3.92
N GLU A 112 -9.62 -26.33 -2.61
CA GLU A 112 -10.58 -26.80 -1.62
C GLU A 112 -11.57 -25.67 -1.30
N PRO A 113 -12.83 -25.73 -1.76
CA PRO A 113 -13.78 -24.61 -1.67
C PRO A 113 -14.06 -24.14 -0.23
N ASP A 114 -13.91 -25.02 0.76
CA ASP A 114 -14.10 -24.69 2.17
C ASP A 114 -12.89 -23.96 2.78
N GLN A 115 -11.76 -23.90 2.06
CA GLN A 115 -10.56 -23.14 2.42
C GLN A 115 -10.47 -21.82 1.65
N GLU A 116 -11.39 -21.57 0.72
CA GLU A 116 -11.44 -20.31 -0.01
C GLU A 116 -11.75 -19.15 0.95
N PRO A 117 -11.15 -17.95 0.78
CA PRO A 117 -11.47 -16.78 1.59
C PRO A 117 -12.99 -16.52 1.64
N ALA A 118 -13.58 -16.65 2.84
CA ALA A 118 -15.03 -16.65 3.02
C ALA A 118 -15.66 -15.25 3.01
N ASP A 119 -14.96 -14.23 3.53
CA ASP A 119 -15.43 -12.84 3.51
C ASP A 119 -14.62 -12.05 2.47
N GLN A 120 -15.23 -11.79 1.31
CA GLN A 120 -14.60 -11.02 0.23
C GLN A 120 -14.26 -9.58 0.65
N ARG A 121 -14.92 -9.06 1.70
CA ARG A 121 -14.55 -7.80 2.31
C ARG A 121 -13.10 -7.82 2.81
N ASP A 122 -12.66 -8.94 3.37
CA ASP A 122 -11.33 -9.12 3.95
C ASP A 122 -10.20 -9.12 2.91
N ALA A 123 -10.52 -9.20 1.61
CA ALA A 123 -9.55 -8.91 0.55
C ALA A 123 -8.87 -7.55 0.76
N TYR A 124 -9.59 -6.57 1.32
CA TYR A 124 -9.08 -5.23 1.61
C TYR A 124 -8.48 -5.07 3.02
N ALA A 125 -8.45 -6.15 3.82
CA ALA A 125 -7.97 -6.12 5.20
C ALA A 125 -6.57 -5.51 5.34
N PRO A 126 -5.57 -5.79 4.47
CA PRO A 126 -4.25 -5.17 4.58
C PRO A 126 -4.28 -3.64 4.52
N LEU A 127 -5.16 -3.05 3.69
CA LEU A 127 -5.28 -1.59 3.56
C LEU A 127 -6.00 -0.98 4.78
N VAL A 128 -7.06 -1.66 5.24
CA VAL A 128 -7.82 -1.27 6.43
C VAL A 128 -6.93 -1.29 7.67
N TRP A 129 -6.16 -2.36 7.85
CA TRP A 129 -5.24 -2.50 8.98
C TRP A 129 -4.07 -1.54 8.89
N GLN A 130 -3.54 -1.24 7.70
CA GLN A 130 -2.54 -0.18 7.55
C GLN A 130 -3.08 1.19 7.98
N ALA A 131 -4.31 1.53 7.59
CA ALA A 131 -4.96 2.77 8.01
C ALA A 131 -5.12 2.83 9.54
N ARG A 132 -5.70 1.78 10.14
CA ARG A 132 -5.88 1.66 11.60
C ARG A 132 -4.55 1.73 12.35
N PHE A 133 -3.53 1.04 11.85
CA PHE A 133 -2.17 1.04 12.43
C PHE A 133 -1.56 2.44 12.46
N SER A 134 -1.99 3.33 11.57
CA SER A 134 -1.49 4.70 11.42
C SER A 134 -2.41 5.74 12.08
N GLY A 135 -3.35 5.32 12.92
CA GLY A 135 -4.28 6.22 13.62
C GLY A 135 -5.43 6.76 12.75
N ILE A 136 -5.64 6.22 11.54
CA ILE A 136 -6.82 6.52 10.73
C ILE A 136 -7.94 5.57 11.14
N GLU A 137 -9.08 6.13 11.53
CA GLU A 137 -10.24 5.38 11.97
C GLU A 137 -10.94 4.72 10.79
N VAL A 138 -11.06 3.39 10.81
CA VAL A 138 -11.87 2.64 9.85
C VAL A 138 -12.92 1.86 10.62
N PRO A 139 -14.10 2.44 10.89
CA PRO A 139 -15.20 1.72 11.55
C PRO A 139 -15.69 0.56 10.67
N ASP A 140 -16.03 -0.58 11.28
CA ASP A 140 -16.54 -1.75 10.53
C ASP A 140 -17.79 -1.42 9.70
N ALA A 141 -18.64 -0.50 10.19
CA ALA A 141 -19.83 -0.04 9.46
C ALA A 141 -19.53 0.71 8.14
N LEU A 142 -18.27 1.15 7.95
CA LEU A 142 -17.79 1.81 6.74
C LEU A 142 -16.94 0.89 5.85
N TRP A 143 -16.73 -0.37 6.24
CA TRP A 143 -16.04 -1.39 5.43
C TRP A 143 -17.07 -2.37 4.89
N HIS A 144 -17.39 -2.24 3.61
CA HIS A 144 -18.48 -2.96 2.94
C HIS A 144 -17.95 -3.65 1.69
N TYR A 145 -18.33 -4.91 1.50
CA TYR A 145 -18.20 -5.62 0.23
C TYR A 145 -19.57 -5.72 -0.43
N GLN A 146 -19.63 -5.41 -1.72
CA GLN A 146 -20.82 -5.62 -2.54
C GLN A 146 -20.50 -6.56 -3.70
N GLU A 147 -21.11 -7.73 -3.68
CA GLU A 147 -21.13 -8.61 -4.85
C GLU A 147 -22.03 -8.00 -5.95
N PHE A 148 -21.66 -8.23 -7.20
CA PHE A 148 -22.50 -7.89 -8.36
C PHE A 148 -22.31 -8.93 -9.47
N GLY A 149 -23.23 -8.95 -10.44
CA GLY A 149 -23.10 -9.81 -11.61
C GLY A 149 -23.51 -11.28 -11.43
N ASN A 150 -24.06 -11.63 -10.27
CA ASN A 150 -24.46 -13.00 -9.96
C ASN A 150 -25.49 -13.54 -11.00
N GLY A 151 -25.22 -14.74 -11.53
CA GLY A 151 -26.02 -15.38 -12.58
C GLY A 151 -25.90 -14.76 -13.98
N ARG A 152 -24.86 -13.95 -14.23
CA ARG A 152 -24.54 -13.38 -15.55
C ARG A 152 -23.15 -13.81 -16.00
N ILE A 153 -22.97 -13.91 -17.31
CA ILE A 153 -21.66 -14.16 -17.90
C ILE A 153 -20.78 -12.90 -17.78
N TYR A 154 -19.47 -13.09 -17.65
CA TYR A 154 -18.52 -11.99 -17.40
C TYR A 154 -18.57 -10.84 -18.42
N SER A 155 -18.93 -11.12 -19.68
CA SER A 155 -19.09 -10.07 -20.70
C SER A 155 -20.20 -9.07 -20.40
N ASP A 156 -21.15 -9.45 -19.55
CA ASP A 156 -22.36 -8.69 -19.22
C ASP A 156 -22.29 -8.09 -17.79
N THR A 157 -21.11 -8.19 -17.15
CA THR A 157 -20.81 -7.68 -15.81
C THR A 157 -19.68 -6.64 -15.88
N GLN A 158 -19.57 -5.92 -16.99
CA GLN A 158 -18.57 -4.86 -17.16
C GLN A 158 -18.96 -3.59 -16.36
N ALA A 159 -18.03 -2.64 -16.26
CA ALA A 159 -18.22 -1.44 -15.45
C ALA A 159 -19.43 -0.60 -15.90
N GLU A 160 -19.75 -0.58 -17.20
CA GLU A 160 -20.93 0.06 -17.77
C GLU A 160 -22.25 -0.62 -17.36
N ASP A 161 -22.22 -1.90 -17.00
CA ASP A 161 -23.40 -2.66 -16.58
C ASP A 161 -23.66 -2.53 -15.08
N MET A 162 -22.63 -2.24 -14.29
CA MET A 162 -22.78 -1.91 -12.86
C MET A 162 -23.75 -0.74 -12.63
N ALA A 163 -23.75 0.26 -13.53
CA ALA A 163 -24.65 1.40 -13.46
C ALA A 163 -26.13 1.04 -13.69
N LYS A 164 -26.42 -0.18 -14.16
CA LYS A 164 -27.79 -0.70 -14.37
C LYS A 164 -28.22 -1.64 -13.25
N ASP A 165 -27.29 -2.02 -12.37
CA ASP A 165 -27.56 -2.89 -11.24
C ASP A 165 -28.16 -2.08 -10.08
N ALA A 166 -29.48 -2.15 -9.95
CA ALA A 166 -30.22 -1.39 -8.95
C ALA A 166 -29.87 -1.81 -7.51
N GLU A 167 -29.52 -3.08 -7.29
CA GLU A 167 -29.14 -3.57 -5.97
C GLU A 167 -27.75 -3.05 -5.59
N PHE A 168 -26.80 -3.14 -6.52
CA PHE A 168 -25.46 -2.57 -6.35
C PHE A 168 -25.52 -1.07 -6.03
N LEU A 169 -26.29 -0.30 -6.80
CA LEU A 169 -26.44 1.14 -6.59
C LEU A 169 -27.11 1.45 -5.25
N ALA A 170 -28.15 0.71 -4.86
CA ALA A 170 -28.79 0.89 -3.56
C ALA A 170 -27.83 0.61 -2.39
N ALA A 171 -26.98 -0.41 -2.51
CA ALA A 171 -25.96 -0.71 -1.51
C ALA A 171 -24.87 0.39 -1.44
N PHE A 172 -24.45 0.90 -2.59
CA PHE A 172 -23.50 2.01 -2.69
C PHE A 172 -24.06 3.31 -2.09
N ASP A 173 -25.31 3.64 -2.37
CA ASP A 173 -26.00 4.80 -1.78
C ASP A 173 -26.12 4.64 -0.26
N ALA A 174 -26.53 3.46 0.21
CA ALA A 174 -26.62 3.19 1.64
C ALA A 174 -25.26 3.29 2.35
N TRP A 175 -24.17 2.85 1.70
CA TRP A 175 -22.81 3.03 2.21
C TRP A 175 -22.40 4.51 2.22
N THR A 176 -22.70 5.25 1.16
CA THR A 176 -22.41 6.69 1.04
C THR A 176 -23.13 7.50 2.11
N ASP A 177 -24.37 7.15 2.43
CA ASP A 177 -25.14 7.74 3.52
C ASP A 177 -24.50 7.47 4.89
N ARG A 178 -24.03 6.24 5.14
CA ARG A 178 -23.31 5.88 6.37
C ARG A 178 -22.00 6.66 6.47
N PHE A 179 -21.21 6.69 5.40
CA PHE A 179 -19.95 7.42 5.33
C PHE A 179 -20.15 8.91 5.59
N THR A 180 -21.07 9.55 4.87
CA THR A 180 -21.35 10.98 5.00
C THR A 180 -21.84 11.33 6.39
N ARG A 181 -22.75 10.54 6.97
CA ARG A 181 -23.24 10.73 8.34
C ARG A 181 -22.12 10.62 9.37
N PHE A 182 -21.23 9.65 9.21
CA PHE A 182 -20.09 9.45 10.10
C PHE A 182 -19.12 10.65 10.03
N VAL A 183 -18.73 11.06 8.82
CA VAL A 183 -17.82 12.19 8.60
C VAL A 183 -18.43 13.50 9.11
N ALA A 184 -19.70 13.77 8.79
CA ALA A 184 -20.39 14.97 9.26
C ALA A 184 -20.54 15.00 10.79
N GLY A 185 -20.80 13.86 11.41
CA GLY A 185 -20.90 13.75 12.88
C GLY A 185 -19.57 13.98 13.59
N LYS A 186 -18.45 13.62 12.97
CA LYS A 186 -17.11 13.84 13.51
C LYS A 186 -16.63 15.29 13.34
N GLY A 187 -16.96 15.92 12.22
CA GLY A 187 -16.49 17.26 11.90
C GLY A 187 -15.07 17.30 11.35
N LYS A 188 -14.48 18.49 11.35
CA LYS A 188 -13.15 18.74 10.77
C LYS A 188 -12.04 18.13 11.63
N VAL A 189 -11.03 17.60 10.96
CA VAL A 189 -9.84 17.03 11.59
C VAL A 189 -8.74 18.09 11.62
N GLU A 190 -8.20 18.35 12.80
CA GLU A 190 -7.10 19.30 12.93
C GLU A 190 -5.83 18.76 12.27
N PRO A 191 -5.04 19.62 11.61
CA PRO A 191 -3.82 19.18 10.97
C PRO A 191 -2.77 18.69 11.98
N GLY A 192 -2.03 17.65 11.62
CA GLY A 192 -0.88 17.21 12.40
C GLY A 192 0.25 18.26 12.39
N ARG A 193 1.15 18.17 13.38
CA ARG A 193 2.32 19.06 13.52
C ARG A 193 3.17 19.14 12.26
N PHE A 194 3.34 18.00 11.58
CA PHE A 194 4.17 17.86 10.38
C PHE A 194 3.27 17.65 9.16
N ARG A 195 2.53 18.69 8.80
CA ARG A 195 1.59 18.67 7.68
C ARG A 195 2.32 18.63 6.34
N ALA A 196 1.83 17.81 5.41
CA ALA A 196 2.37 17.74 4.05
C ALA A 196 1.71 18.76 3.11
N PHE A 197 0.43 19.04 3.29
CA PHE A 197 -0.23 20.11 2.56
C PHE A 197 0.44 21.46 2.85
N GLY A 198 0.88 22.13 1.78
CA GLY A 198 1.63 23.39 1.86
C GLY A 198 3.12 23.24 2.14
N PHE A 199 3.65 22.01 2.28
CA PHE A 199 5.08 21.77 2.46
C PHE A 199 5.83 21.89 1.13
N SER A 200 6.84 22.77 1.08
CA SER A 200 7.76 22.88 -0.05
C SER A 200 9.06 22.16 0.25
N ARG A 201 9.41 21.16 -0.56
CA ARG A 201 10.65 20.41 -0.37
C ARG A 201 11.89 21.29 -0.66
N PRO A 202 12.87 21.36 0.25
CA PRO A 202 14.13 22.04 -0.01
C PRO A 202 14.97 21.33 -1.09
N SER A 203 15.90 22.04 -1.72
CA SER A 203 16.80 21.46 -2.73
C SER A 203 18.02 20.81 -2.08
N HIS A 204 18.41 19.59 -2.50
CA HIS A 204 19.48 18.80 -1.86
C HIS A 204 20.70 18.52 -2.77
N ARG A 205 20.97 19.37 -3.76
CA ARG A 205 22.01 19.15 -4.79
C ARG A 205 23.37 18.66 -4.26
N TRP A 206 23.87 19.27 -3.17
CA TRP A 206 25.13 18.86 -2.56
C TRP A 206 25.09 17.49 -1.87
N HIS A 207 23.98 17.18 -1.19
CA HIS A 207 23.79 15.88 -0.54
C HIS A 207 23.59 14.77 -1.58
N ASP A 208 22.88 15.06 -2.69
CA ASP A 208 22.71 14.14 -3.81
C ASP A 208 24.05 13.75 -4.45
N MET A 209 24.97 14.72 -4.62
CA MET A 209 26.32 14.43 -5.11
C MET A 209 27.10 13.51 -4.16
N LYS A 210 27.04 13.76 -2.84
CA LYS A 210 27.70 12.89 -1.85
C LYS A 210 27.14 11.46 -1.90
N LEU A 211 25.82 11.31 -2.03
CA LEU A 211 25.17 10.00 -2.13
C LEU A 211 25.57 9.24 -3.40
N TRP A 212 25.71 9.94 -4.53
CA TRP A 212 26.18 9.32 -5.76
C TRP A 212 27.59 8.75 -5.64
N TRP A 213 28.51 9.49 -5.01
CA TRP A 213 29.86 9.00 -4.74
C TRP A 213 29.85 7.78 -3.81
N ARG A 214 29.01 7.82 -2.77
CA ARG A 214 28.81 6.70 -1.85
C ARG A 214 28.27 5.46 -2.57
N ASP A 215 27.23 5.60 -3.41
CA ASP A 215 26.66 4.51 -4.20
C ASP A 215 27.71 3.86 -5.12
N LYS A 216 28.55 4.67 -5.79
CA LYS A 216 29.68 4.15 -6.57
C LYS A 216 30.69 3.37 -5.74
N ALA A 217 31.06 3.86 -4.55
CA ALA A 217 31.97 3.15 -3.67
C ALA A 217 31.40 1.79 -3.23
N MET A 218 30.12 1.75 -2.85
CA MET A 218 29.44 0.50 -2.46
C MET A 218 29.40 -0.51 -3.60
N ARG A 219 29.14 -0.09 -4.84
CA ARG A 219 29.18 -0.96 -6.03
C ARG A 219 30.57 -1.52 -6.33
N LEU A 220 31.62 -0.81 -5.91
CA LEU A 220 33.01 -1.24 -6.01
C LEU A 220 33.44 -2.14 -4.84
N GLY A 221 32.51 -2.54 -3.96
CA GLY A 221 32.80 -3.36 -2.78
C GLY A 221 33.37 -2.57 -1.59
N HIS A 222 33.41 -1.24 -1.67
CA HIS A 222 33.87 -0.38 -0.59
C HIS A 222 32.66 0.14 0.21
N ALA A 223 32.16 -0.70 1.11
CA ALA A 223 31.15 -0.30 2.08
C ALA A 223 31.75 0.63 3.15
N PRO A 224 30.99 1.61 3.68
CA PRO A 224 31.41 2.39 4.84
C PRO A 224 31.72 1.49 6.04
N GLN A 225 32.70 1.90 6.86
CA GLN A 225 33.03 1.15 8.08
C GLN A 225 31.86 1.16 9.07
N GLU A 226 31.66 0.03 9.76
CA GLU A 226 30.60 -0.18 10.76
C GLU A 226 29.18 0.05 10.20
N SER A 227 28.99 -0.24 8.90
CA SER A 227 27.70 -0.11 8.22
C SER A 227 27.08 -1.47 7.91
N SER A 228 25.75 -1.52 7.82
CA SER A 228 25.03 -2.74 7.43
C SER A 228 25.53 -3.35 6.10
N PRO A 229 25.85 -2.57 5.04
CA PRO A 229 26.47 -3.13 3.84
C PRO A 229 27.82 -3.81 4.08
N GLN A 230 28.64 -3.32 5.01
CA GLN A 230 29.90 -3.98 5.37
C GLN A 230 29.63 -5.30 6.08
N GLU A 231 28.74 -5.31 7.07
CA GLU A 231 28.37 -6.53 7.79
C GLU A 231 27.79 -7.60 6.84
N GLN A 232 26.95 -7.19 5.88
CA GLN A 232 26.42 -8.09 4.86
C GLN A 232 27.52 -8.63 3.93
N HIS A 233 28.55 -7.83 3.63
CA HIS A 233 29.71 -8.26 2.86
C HIS A 233 30.57 -9.27 3.66
N ASP A 234 30.86 -8.96 4.92
CA ASP A 234 31.63 -9.82 5.82
C ASP A 234 30.92 -11.16 6.09
N GLN A 235 29.59 -11.16 6.11
CA GLN A 235 28.75 -12.36 6.21
C GLN A 235 28.57 -13.11 4.87
N GLY A 236 29.11 -12.58 3.76
CA GLY A 236 28.98 -13.20 2.44
C GLY A 236 27.55 -13.25 1.90
N LEU A 237 26.67 -12.34 2.35
CA LEU A 237 25.27 -12.26 1.92
C LEU A 237 25.11 -11.63 0.54
N ASN A 238 26.05 -10.76 0.15
CA ASN A 238 26.02 -10.04 -1.13
C ASN A 238 27.02 -10.65 -2.13
N GLN A 239 26.62 -11.74 -2.78
CA GLN A 239 27.44 -12.44 -3.79
C GLN A 239 27.24 -11.89 -5.22
N ASP A 240 26.28 -10.97 -5.38
CA ASP A 240 25.85 -10.44 -6.68
C ASP A 240 26.46 -9.06 -6.99
N ALA A 241 27.56 -8.69 -6.32
CA ALA A 241 28.22 -7.39 -6.51
C ALA A 241 28.83 -7.30 -7.92
N VAL A 242 28.05 -6.76 -8.86
CA VAL A 242 28.46 -6.55 -10.25
C VAL A 242 28.67 -5.08 -10.56
N MET A 243 29.76 -4.79 -11.25
CA MET A 243 30.08 -3.45 -11.77
C MET A 243 29.03 -2.92 -12.77
N SER A 244 28.26 -3.80 -13.40
CA SER A 244 27.19 -3.44 -14.33
C SER A 244 25.94 -4.31 -14.10
N PRO A 245 24.84 -3.74 -13.58
CA PRO A 245 23.57 -4.44 -13.38
C PRO A 245 22.77 -4.67 -14.69
N GLU A 246 23.27 -4.22 -15.84
CA GLU A 246 22.56 -4.33 -17.13
C GLU A 246 22.45 -5.78 -17.64
N LYS A 247 23.32 -6.68 -17.16
CA LYS A 247 23.21 -8.11 -17.46
C LYS A 247 22.37 -8.78 -16.38
N GLY A 248 21.18 -9.25 -16.76
CA GLY A 248 20.29 -9.95 -15.83
C GLY A 248 20.94 -11.19 -15.23
N LEU A 249 20.64 -11.46 -13.96
CA LEU A 249 21.18 -12.58 -13.17
C LEU A 249 21.03 -13.93 -13.88
N GLY A 250 19.93 -14.15 -14.61
CA GLY A 250 19.71 -15.36 -15.40
C GLY A 250 20.69 -15.58 -16.55
N ARG A 251 21.37 -14.53 -17.05
CA ARG A 251 22.50 -14.67 -17.99
C ARG A 251 23.78 -15.03 -17.25
N HIS A 252 24.04 -14.38 -16.11
CA HIS A 252 25.19 -14.70 -15.26
C HIS A 252 25.19 -16.15 -14.75
N LEU A 253 24.03 -16.69 -14.35
CA LEU A 253 23.88 -18.08 -13.88
C LEU A 253 23.94 -19.12 -15.01
N ARG A 254 23.73 -18.71 -16.27
CA ARG A 254 23.85 -19.62 -17.44
C ARG A 254 25.27 -19.69 -17.99
N ASP A 255 26.10 -18.71 -17.69
CA ASP A 255 27.47 -18.58 -18.20
C ASP A 255 28.54 -19.16 -17.21
N GLN A 256 28.11 -19.66 -16.04
CA GLN A 256 28.93 -20.45 -15.08
C GLN A 256 28.73 -21.95 -15.29
#